data_AF-A0A1D1XR51-F1
#
_entry.id   AF-A0A1D1XR51-F1
#
_cell.length_a   1.000
_cell.length_b   1.000
_cell.length_c   1.000
_cell.angle_alpha   90.00
_cell.angle_beta   90.00
_cell.angle_gamma   90.00
#
_symmetry.space_group_name_H-M   'P 1'
#
loop_
_entity.id
_entity.type
_entity.pdbx_description
1 polymer ?
#
loop_
_entity_poly.entity_id
_entity_poly.type
_entity_poly.pdbx_seq_one_letter_code
_entity_poly.pdbx_strand_id
1 'polypeptide(L)'
;KKRQRGCFHMQPPVPNGRGRIPISGVGGQDGHIPACAAHPRPGGRRPQQLSMSLGPFVPGCHCQQVPPNGGEVAAVVTQEFFDGIVNHVDGEFPGKRFYTRSAFLEALTSFPGFGRAGDPDGSKREIAAFFAHVTHETGHLRFVEEICDASRRYWDEKRAGEYPCAAGKSYHGRGPLQLTWNYNYGAAGESIGFDGLGSPETVAEDPVVAFKTALWYWMEKVHPLLAAGGGFGATIRAINGGECGGGSPKAVARRVRFYLEYCQRFGVAPGDNLTC
;
A
#
# COMPACT_ATOMS: atom_id res chain seq x y z
N LYS A 1 21.74 30.13 3.41
CA LYS A 1 20.64 29.55 2.59
C LYS A 1 20.45 28.09 2.99
N LYS A 2 19.56 27.80 3.97
CA LYS A 2 19.21 26.44 4.40
C LYS A 2 18.50 25.74 3.24
N ARG A 3 19.15 24.77 2.60
CA ARG A 3 18.52 23.93 1.55
C ARG A 3 17.43 23.10 2.22
N GLN A 4 16.18 23.26 1.80
CA GLN A 4 15.13 22.25 1.99
C GLN A 4 15.63 20.94 1.36
N ARG A 5 16.23 20.05 2.16
CA ARG A 5 16.53 18.68 1.75
C ARG A 5 15.50 17.78 2.43
N GLY A 6 14.61 17.20 1.64
CA GLY A 6 13.94 15.93 1.96
C GLY A 6 12.82 15.97 2.99
N CYS A 7 11.78 16.77 2.79
CA CYS A 7 10.48 16.47 3.43
C CYS A 7 9.70 15.56 2.51
N PHE A 8 9.48 14.34 2.98
CA PHE A 8 8.75 13.29 2.30
C PHE A 8 7.44 13.11 3.03
N HIS A 9 6.33 13.35 2.35
CA HIS A 9 5.00 13.30 2.97
C HIS A 9 4.11 12.39 2.15
N MET A 10 3.64 11.30 2.75
CA MET A 10 2.46 10.61 2.23
C MET A 10 1.25 11.54 2.34
N GLN A 11 0.57 11.76 1.21
CA GLN A 11 -0.68 12.54 1.20
C GLN A 11 -1.88 11.65 1.55
N PRO A 12 -2.98 12.24 2.08
CA PRO A 12 -4.22 11.50 2.22
C PRO A 12 -4.65 10.94 0.86
N PRO A 13 -5.33 9.78 0.81
CA PRO A 13 -5.94 9.30 -0.42
C PRO A 13 -6.84 10.40 -0.97
N VAL A 14 -6.69 10.71 -2.26
CA VAL A 14 -7.66 11.56 -2.96
C VAL A 14 -9.02 10.91 -2.73
N PRO A 15 -10.02 11.62 -2.14
CA PRO A 15 -11.33 11.03 -1.98
C PRO A 15 -11.79 10.61 -3.37
N ASN A 16 -12.10 9.32 -3.54
CA ASN A 16 -12.79 8.84 -4.73
C ASN A 16 -14.04 9.70 -4.86
N GLY A 17 -13.99 10.67 -5.76
CA GLY A 17 -15.16 11.41 -6.16
C GLY A 17 -16.15 10.37 -6.62
N ARG A 18 -17.26 10.23 -5.90
CA ARG A 18 -18.42 9.52 -6.41
C ARG A 18 -18.77 10.23 -7.71
N GLY A 19 -18.34 9.66 -8.83
CA GLY A 19 -18.71 10.10 -10.16
C GLY A 19 -20.22 9.99 -10.26
N ARG A 20 -20.92 11.10 -10.01
CA ARG A 20 -22.27 11.28 -10.55
C ARG A 20 -22.08 11.42 -12.05
N ILE A 21 -22.46 10.37 -12.77
CA ILE A 21 -22.69 10.41 -14.20
C ILE A 21 -23.77 11.50 -14.43
N PRO A 22 -23.52 12.53 -15.25
CA PRO A 22 -24.58 13.44 -15.65
C PRO A 22 -25.35 12.76 -16.77
N ILE A 23 -26.57 12.31 -16.48
CA ILE A 23 -27.55 11.94 -17.51
C ILE A 23 -28.35 13.20 -17.85
N SER A 24 -27.96 13.84 -18.96
CA SER A 24 -28.80 14.78 -19.70
C SER A 24 -29.99 14.01 -20.31
N GLY A 25 -31.21 14.50 -20.08
CA GLY A 25 -32.45 13.79 -20.40
C GLY A 25 -32.89 13.84 -21.87
N VAL A 26 -33.83 12.94 -22.19
CA VAL A 26 -34.83 13.05 -23.27
C VAL A 26 -36.10 12.32 -22.78
N GLY A 27 -37.27 12.85 -23.13
CA GLY A 27 -38.56 12.65 -22.48
C GLY A 27 -39.33 11.33 -22.72
N GLY A 28 -40.31 11.18 -21.81
CA GLY A 28 -41.60 10.47 -21.84
C GLY A 28 -41.89 9.30 -22.79
N GLN A 29 -42.40 8.20 -22.22
CA GLN A 29 -43.80 7.75 -22.38
C GLN A 29 -44.13 6.57 -21.44
N ASP A 30 -45.42 6.44 -21.15
CA ASP A 30 -46.08 5.60 -20.13
C ASP A 30 -45.95 4.08 -20.31
N GLY A 31 -46.07 3.31 -19.20
CA GLY A 31 -46.11 1.84 -19.26
C GLY A 31 -46.10 1.06 -17.93
N HIS A 32 -47.09 1.30 -17.07
CA HIS A 32 -47.91 0.34 -16.29
C HIS A 32 -47.38 -1.04 -15.76
N ILE A 33 -47.59 -1.25 -14.43
CA ILE A 33 -47.92 -2.49 -13.63
C ILE A 33 -46.76 -3.43 -13.14
N PRO A 34 -46.77 -4.02 -11.90
CA PRO A 34 -47.06 -3.49 -10.56
C PRO A 34 -46.07 -3.96 -9.45
N ALA A 35 -46.23 -3.39 -8.24
CA ALA A 35 -45.69 -3.88 -6.98
C ALA A 35 -46.46 -5.11 -6.44
N CYS A 36 -45.76 -6.02 -5.74
CA CYS A 36 -46.37 -7.07 -4.93
C CYS A 36 -45.96 -6.97 -3.46
N ALA A 37 -46.98 -7.19 -2.63
CA ALA A 37 -47.13 -6.82 -1.24
C ALA A 37 -46.56 -7.84 -0.23
N ALA A 38 -46.59 -7.42 1.04
CA ALA A 38 -46.18 -8.14 2.24
C ALA A 38 -47.11 -9.31 2.65
N HIS A 39 -46.49 -10.27 3.35
CA HIS A 39 -46.93 -11.31 4.32
C HIS A 39 -48.43 -11.60 4.56
N PRO A 40 -48.79 -12.90 4.81
CA PRO A 40 -48.75 -13.45 6.19
C PRO A 40 -48.38 -14.95 6.35
N ARG A 41 -47.95 -15.34 7.56
CA ARG A 41 -48.06 -16.70 8.17
C ARG A 41 -49.22 -16.66 9.20
N PRO A 42 -49.78 -17.76 9.76
CA PRO A 42 -49.24 -19.14 9.90
C PRO A 42 -50.26 -20.30 9.69
N GLY A 43 -49.80 -21.55 9.73
CA GLY A 43 -50.66 -22.74 9.91
C GLY A 43 -50.00 -24.04 9.45
N GLY A 44 -49.74 -24.96 10.38
CA GLY A 44 -48.95 -26.17 10.16
C GLY A 44 -49.69 -27.35 9.52
N ARG A 45 -48.91 -28.28 8.96
CA ARG A 45 -49.16 -29.73 8.88
C ARG A 45 -47.84 -30.42 8.53
N ARG A 46 -47.53 -31.52 9.24
CA ARG A 46 -46.38 -32.40 8.99
C ARG A 46 -46.50 -33.04 7.59
N PRO A 47 -45.37 -33.35 6.94
CA PRO A 47 -45.36 -34.50 6.05
C PRO A 47 -44.26 -35.51 6.38
N GLN A 48 -44.54 -36.69 5.88
CA GLN A 48 -43.93 -37.98 6.12
C GLN A 48 -42.53 -38.08 5.52
N GLN A 49 -41.77 -39.00 6.10
CA GLN A 49 -40.45 -39.46 5.69
C GLN A 49 -40.53 -40.13 4.31
N LEU A 50 -39.86 -39.55 3.31
CA LEU A 50 -39.53 -40.25 2.07
C LEU A 50 -38.06 -40.02 1.73
N SER A 51 -37.40 -41.14 1.48
CA SER A 51 -36.01 -41.32 1.06
C SER A 51 -35.62 -40.39 -0.10
N MET A 52 -34.48 -39.69 0.05
CA MET A 52 -33.81 -39.03 -1.07
C MET A 52 -32.38 -39.57 -1.22
N SER A 53 -32.19 -40.17 -2.39
CA SER A 53 -30.95 -40.62 -3.00
C SER A 53 -29.83 -39.56 -2.95
N LEU A 54 -28.61 -40.03 -2.66
CA LEU A 54 -27.36 -39.26 -2.74
C LEU A 54 -27.11 -38.78 -4.18
N GLY A 55 -27.33 -37.49 -4.43
CA GLY A 55 -26.79 -36.80 -5.61
C GLY A 55 -25.31 -36.46 -5.41
N PRO A 56 -24.52 -36.33 -6.49
CA PRO A 56 -23.08 -36.15 -6.38
C PRO A 56 -22.72 -34.82 -5.72
N PHE A 57 -21.82 -34.93 -4.74
CA PHE A 57 -21.12 -33.84 -4.07
C PHE A 57 -20.54 -32.87 -5.12
N VAL A 58 -20.97 -31.61 -5.10
CA VAL A 58 -20.23 -30.52 -5.77
C VAL A 58 -19.08 -30.15 -4.82
N PRO A 59 -17.81 -30.37 -5.17
CA PRO A 59 -16.70 -30.05 -4.28
C PRO A 59 -16.66 -28.53 -4.07
N GLY A 60 -16.52 -28.15 -2.80
CA GLY A 60 -16.53 -26.75 -2.37
C GLY A 60 -15.52 -25.88 -3.11
N CYS A 61 -15.86 -24.60 -3.17
CA CYS A 61 -14.98 -23.51 -3.55
C CYS A 61 -13.73 -23.60 -2.66
N HIS A 62 -12.63 -24.10 -3.23
CA HIS A 62 -11.33 -24.08 -2.56
C HIS A 62 -10.87 -22.62 -2.59
N CYS A 63 -10.82 -21.95 -1.45
CA CYS A 63 -9.89 -20.84 -1.29
C CYS A 63 -8.50 -21.44 -1.47
N GLN A 64 -7.98 -21.40 -2.69
CA GLN A 64 -6.60 -21.76 -2.96
C GLN A 64 -5.75 -20.88 -2.04
N GLN A 65 -5.14 -21.52 -1.04
CA GLN A 65 -4.11 -20.90 -0.23
C GLN A 65 -3.02 -20.49 -1.19
N VAL A 66 -2.94 -19.20 -1.47
CA VAL A 66 -1.90 -18.57 -2.26
C VAL A 66 -0.57 -18.98 -1.60
N PRO A 67 0.28 -19.82 -2.23
CA PRO A 67 1.48 -20.32 -1.59
C PRO A 67 2.38 -19.14 -1.19
N PRO A 68 3.14 -19.23 -0.08
CA PRO A 68 3.92 -18.10 0.42
C PRO A 68 4.83 -17.54 -0.68
N ASN A 69 4.63 -16.28 -1.08
CA ASN A 69 5.44 -15.64 -2.12
C ASN A 69 6.87 -15.31 -1.67
N GLY A 70 7.20 -15.58 -0.41
CA GLY A 70 8.49 -15.26 0.18
C GLY A 70 9.66 -15.79 -0.64
N GLY A 71 9.53 -16.96 -1.27
CA GLY A 71 10.59 -17.54 -2.10
C GLY A 71 10.90 -16.75 -3.38
N GLU A 72 9.87 -16.32 -4.12
CA GLU A 72 10.05 -15.59 -5.39
C GLU A 72 10.56 -14.17 -5.14
N VAL A 73 9.97 -13.47 -4.17
CA VAL A 73 10.44 -12.12 -3.80
C VAL A 73 11.84 -12.19 -3.22
N ALA A 74 12.17 -13.20 -2.40
CA ALA A 74 13.53 -13.38 -1.88
C ALA A 74 14.57 -13.68 -2.96
N ALA A 75 14.17 -14.33 -4.06
CA ALA A 75 15.04 -14.59 -5.20
C ALA A 75 15.34 -13.32 -6.00
N VAL A 76 14.37 -12.40 -6.13
CA VAL A 76 14.56 -11.10 -6.79
C VAL A 76 15.33 -10.13 -5.89
N VAL A 77 14.89 -10.00 -4.63
CA VAL A 77 15.51 -9.17 -3.61
C VAL A 77 16.63 -9.97 -2.96
N THR A 78 17.77 -10.10 -3.64
CA THR A 78 18.95 -10.77 -3.10
C THR A 78 19.59 -9.95 -1.97
N GLN A 79 20.48 -10.57 -1.19
CA GLN A 79 21.28 -9.82 -0.20
C GLN A 79 22.11 -8.74 -0.89
N GLU A 80 22.76 -9.08 -2.01
CA GLU A 80 23.54 -8.15 -2.81
C GLU A 80 22.72 -6.95 -3.32
N PHE A 81 21.50 -7.18 -3.79
CA PHE A 81 20.61 -6.09 -4.22
C PHE A 81 20.30 -5.16 -3.05
N PHE A 82 19.88 -5.71 -1.92
CA PHE A 82 19.50 -4.94 -0.73
C PHE A 82 20.70 -4.16 -0.17
N ASP A 83 21.86 -4.80 -0.05
CA ASP A 83 23.11 -4.18 0.38
C ASP A 83 23.56 -3.09 -0.60
N GLY A 84 23.29 -3.24 -1.89
CA GLY A 84 23.55 -2.21 -2.89
C GLY A 84 22.72 -0.94 -2.70
N ILE A 85 21.56 -1.02 -2.05
CA ILE A 85 20.78 0.16 -1.63
C ILE A 85 21.42 0.74 -0.37
N VAL A 86 21.52 -0.06 0.71
CA VAL A 86 21.97 0.41 2.02
C VAL A 86 23.39 0.98 1.97
N ASN A 87 24.29 0.35 1.22
CA ASN A 87 25.69 0.76 1.12
C ASN A 87 25.97 1.75 -0.02
N HIS A 88 24.94 2.35 -0.63
CA HIS A 88 25.12 3.36 -1.67
C HIS A 88 25.90 4.60 -1.17
N VAL A 89 25.79 4.90 0.13
CA VAL A 89 26.49 6.01 0.77
C VAL A 89 27.45 5.47 1.82
N ASP A 90 28.72 5.88 1.74
CA ASP A 90 29.72 5.50 2.74
C ASP A 90 29.40 6.08 4.13
N GLY A 91 29.87 5.35 5.14
CA GLY A 91 29.79 5.75 6.55
C GLY A 91 28.66 5.08 7.33
N GLU A 92 28.49 5.55 8.56
CA GLU A 92 27.52 5.04 9.53
C GLU A 92 26.35 5.99 9.68
N PHE A 93 25.13 5.45 9.65
CA PHE A 93 23.88 6.19 9.83
C PHE A 93 22.79 5.27 10.38
N PRO A 94 21.74 5.81 11.01
CA PRO A 94 20.73 5.00 11.71
C PRO A 94 20.13 3.89 10.84
N GLY A 95 19.75 4.20 9.60
CA GLY A 95 19.11 3.23 8.71
C GLY A 95 19.98 2.00 8.38
N LYS A 96 21.31 2.13 8.37
CA LYS A 96 22.25 1.03 8.08
C LYS A 96 22.20 -0.09 9.11
N ARG A 97 21.93 0.26 10.38
CA ARG A 97 21.80 -0.70 11.48
C ARG A 97 20.37 -1.17 11.71
N PHE A 98 19.40 -0.50 11.07
CA PHE A 98 17.98 -0.72 11.26
C PHE A 98 17.39 -1.57 10.13
N TYR A 99 17.55 -1.15 8.88
CA TYR A 99 16.97 -1.84 7.75
C TYR A 99 17.81 -3.05 7.35
N THR A 100 17.24 -4.24 7.45
CA THR A 100 17.87 -5.48 7.03
C THR A 100 16.99 -6.22 6.04
N ARG A 101 17.61 -6.99 5.13
CA ARG A 101 16.88 -7.87 4.24
C ARG A 101 16.06 -8.91 5.01
N SER A 102 16.58 -9.42 6.13
CA SER A 102 15.85 -10.38 6.96
C SER A 102 14.57 -9.77 7.53
N ALA A 103 14.61 -8.54 8.05
CA ALA A 103 13.41 -7.86 8.54
C ALA A 103 12.38 -7.63 7.42
N PHE A 104 12.84 -7.27 6.21
CA PHE A 104 11.96 -7.17 5.04
C PHE A 104 11.28 -8.51 4.71
N LEU A 105 12.03 -9.61 4.66
CA LEU A 105 11.48 -10.93 4.35
C LEU A 105 10.58 -11.47 5.46
N GLU A 106 10.87 -11.16 6.72
CA GLU A 106 10.00 -11.49 7.85
C GLU A 106 8.68 -10.72 7.76
N ALA A 107 8.73 -9.41 7.49
CA ALA A 107 7.53 -8.59 7.27
C ALA A 107 6.69 -9.11 6.10
N LEU A 108 7.34 -9.54 5.01
CA LEU A 108 6.69 -10.07 3.81
C LEU A 108 5.80 -11.31 4.09
N THR A 109 6.09 -12.09 5.15
CA THR A 109 5.25 -13.23 5.53
C THR A 109 3.79 -12.83 5.81
N SER A 110 3.55 -11.56 6.19
CA SER A 110 2.21 -11.01 6.44
C SER A 110 1.51 -10.49 5.19
N PHE A 111 2.20 -10.39 4.05
CA PHE A 111 1.70 -9.78 2.81
C PHE A 111 1.93 -10.68 1.58
N PRO A 112 1.29 -11.86 1.50
CA PRO A 112 1.54 -12.84 0.44
C PRO A 112 1.13 -12.36 -0.97
N GLY A 113 0.33 -11.29 -1.08
CA GLY A 113 -0.04 -10.67 -2.35
C GLY A 113 1.03 -9.74 -2.95
N PHE A 114 2.04 -9.35 -2.17
CA PHE A 114 3.10 -8.47 -2.67
C PHE A 114 4.00 -9.18 -3.67
N GLY A 115 4.41 -8.48 -4.72
CA GLY A 115 5.23 -9.03 -5.80
C GLY A 115 4.46 -10.04 -6.65
N ARG A 116 3.18 -9.77 -6.90
CA ARG A 116 2.27 -10.60 -7.71
C ARG A 116 1.39 -9.78 -8.65
N ALA A 117 1.83 -8.56 -8.99
CA ALA A 117 1.15 -7.77 -9.99
C ALA A 117 1.25 -8.44 -11.37
N GLY A 118 0.18 -9.12 -11.79
CA GLY A 118 0.07 -9.70 -13.14
C GLY A 118 0.99 -10.89 -13.37
N ASP A 119 1.89 -10.77 -14.34
CA ASP A 119 2.81 -11.82 -14.78
C ASP A 119 4.15 -11.78 -14.00
N PRO A 120 5.10 -12.73 -14.23
CA PRO A 120 6.39 -12.71 -13.55
C PRO A 120 7.19 -11.42 -13.75
N ASP A 121 7.07 -10.80 -14.93
CA ASP A 121 7.69 -9.51 -15.20
C ASP A 121 7.02 -8.37 -14.42
N GLY A 122 5.69 -8.40 -14.29
CA GLY A 122 4.92 -7.48 -13.47
C GLY A 122 5.27 -7.61 -11.98
N SER A 123 5.55 -8.82 -11.52
CA SER A 123 6.06 -9.09 -10.17
C SER A 123 7.42 -8.43 -9.94
N LYS A 124 8.36 -8.55 -10.88
CA LYS A 124 9.65 -7.85 -10.82
C LYS A 124 9.50 -6.32 -10.88
N ARG A 125 8.61 -5.82 -11.74
CA ARG A 125 8.29 -4.38 -11.83
C ARG A 125 7.71 -3.86 -10.53
N GLU A 126 6.81 -4.60 -9.87
CA GLU A 126 6.25 -4.23 -8.58
C GLU A 126 7.34 -4.12 -7.51
N ILE A 127 8.23 -5.12 -7.43
CA ILE A 127 9.35 -5.11 -6.48
C ILE A 127 10.30 -3.94 -6.78
N ALA A 128 10.63 -3.69 -8.05
CA ALA A 128 11.44 -2.55 -8.47
C ALA A 128 10.78 -1.21 -8.10
N ALA A 129 9.47 -1.08 -8.31
CA ALA A 129 8.72 0.12 -7.98
C ALA A 129 8.72 0.37 -6.47
N PHE A 130 8.44 -0.65 -5.66
CA PHE A 130 8.47 -0.55 -4.21
C PHE A 130 9.83 -0.05 -3.71
N PHE A 131 10.92 -0.70 -4.10
CA PHE A 131 12.25 -0.28 -3.68
C PHE A 131 12.66 1.07 -4.25
N ALA A 132 12.22 1.46 -5.45
CA ALA A 132 12.50 2.78 -6.00
C ALA A 132 11.88 3.90 -5.16
N HIS A 133 10.65 3.69 -4.67
CA HIS A 133 10.02 4.58 -3.71
C HIS A 133 10.74 4.57 -2.37
N VAL A 134 11.05 3.40 -1.82
CA VAL A 134 11.78 3.28 -0.55
C VAL A 134 13.11 4.04 -0.61
N THR A 135 13.89 3.83 -1.66
CA THR A 135 15.16 4.54 -1.88
C THR A 135 14.97 6.04 -1.96
N HIS A 136 13.90 6.51 -2.60
CA HIS A 136 13.57 7.92 -2.67
C HIS A 136 13.23 8.51 -1.30
N GLU A 137 12.31 7.90 -0.55
CA GLU A 137 11.81 8.43 0.72
C GLU A 137 12.86 8.40 1.83
N THR A 138 13.72 7.37 1.83
CA THR A 138 14.70 7.17 2.90
C THR A 138 16.10 7.64 2.53
N GLY A 139 16.31 8.08 1.29
CA GLY A 139 17.64 8.44 0.77
C GLY A 139 18.59 7.24 0.77
N HIS A 140 18.19 6.14 0.14
CA HIS A 140 18.91 4.84 0.13
C HIS A 140 18.98 4.17 1.50
N LEU A 141 17.82 4.02 2.16
CA LEU A 141 17.69 3.40 3.48
C LEU A 141 18.57 4.09 4.54
N ARG A 142 18.81 5.39 4.38
CA ARG A 142 19.63 6.18 5.31
C ARG A 142 18.84 6.64 6.53
N PHE A 143 17.62 7.09 6.30
CA PHE A 143 16.76 7.69 7.31
C PHE A 143 15.66 6.73 7.74
N VAL A 144 15.49 6.58 9.05
CA VAL A 144 14.38 5.83 9.68
C VAL A 144 13.21 6.76 9.93
N GLU A 145 13.49 7.93 10.48
CA GLU A 145 12.52 9.00 10.70
C GLU A 145 12.77 10.16 9.74
N GLU A 146 11.71 10.92 9.46
CA GLU A 146 11.74 12.16 8.72
C GLU A 146 12.68 13.17 9.39
N ILE A 147 13.50 13.88 8.61
CA ILE A 147 14.47 14.87 9.10
C ILE A 147 13.94 16.32 9.12
N CYS A 148 12.63 16.50 8.97
CA CYS A 148 12.01 17.81 8.83
C CYS A 148 11.61 18.43 10.18
N ASP A 149 10.78 19.47 10.11
CA ASP A 149 10.38 20.27 11.25
C ASP A 149 9.68 19.42 12.32
N ALA A 150 10.41 19.11 13.38
CA ALA A 150 9.93 18.35 14.53
C ALA A 150 8.73 19.00 15.25
N SER A 151 8.40 20.26 14.95
CA SER A 151 7.20 20.91 15.48
C SER A 151 5.90 20.40 14.83
N ARG A 152 5.98 19.77 13.64
CA ARG A 152 4.81 19.20 12.97
C ARG A 152 4.42 17.88 13.61
N ARG A 153 3.20 17.84 14.15
CA ARG A 153 2.66 16.64 14.80
C ARG A 153 1.95 15.70 13.83
N TYR A 154 1.63 16.17 12.62
CA TYR A 154 0.89 15.43 11.58
C TYR A 154 -0.46 14.93 12.08
N TRP A 155 -1.21 15.87 12.66
CA TRP A 155 -2.54 15.64 13.20
C TRP A 155 -3.57 16.09 12.19
N ASP A 156 -4.35 15.16 11.65
CA ASP A 156 -5.56 15.49 10.91
C ASP A 156 -6.76 15.47 11.85
N GLU A 157 -7.16 16.65 12.30
CA GLU A 157 -8.31 16.86 13.18
C GLU A 157 -9.61 16.34 12.56
N LYS A 158 -9.73 16.34 11.23
CA LYS A 158 -10.92 15.82 10.54
C LYS A 158 -11.03 14.31 10.67
N ARG A 159 -9.92 13.63 10.97
CA ARG A 159 -9.85 12.18 11.19
C ARG A 159 -9.77 11.80 12.66
N ALA A 160 -9.73 12.78 13.58
CA ALA A 160 -9.57 12.52 15.00
C ALA A 160 -10.75 11.74 15.63
N GLY A 161 -11.93 11.75 15.00
CA GLY A 161 -13.07 10.95 15.46
C GLY A 161 -12.89 9.43 15.26
N GLU A 162 -12.09 9.03 14.27
CA GLU A 162 -11.77 7.62 13.98
C GLU A 162 -10.39 7.25 14.52
N TYR A 163 -9.41 8.13 14.31
CA TYR A 163 -8.02 7.96 14.70
C TYR A 163 -7.57 9.13 15.58
N PRO A 164 -7.94 9.14 16.87
CA PRO A 164 -7.62 10.23 17.78
C PRO A 164 -6.12 10.38 17.97
N CYS A 165 -5.65 11.62 17.99
CA CYS A 165 -4.24 11.91 18.20
C CYS A 165 -3.90 11.82 19.69
N ALA A 166 -2.92 10.99 20.06
CA ALA A 166 -2.47 10.83 21.44
C ALA A 166 -1.60 12.02 21.90
N ALA A 167 -1.82 12.47 23.15
CA ALA A 167 -1.04 13.55 23.74
C ALA A 167 0.47 13.23 23.73
N GLY A 168 1.31 14.24 23.46
CA GLY A 168 2.76 14.06 23.34
C GLY A 168 3.25 13.30 22.09
N LYS A 169 2.37 12.71 21.29
CA LYS A 169 2.77 11.94 20.10
C LYS A 169 2.82 12.79 18.83
N SER A 170 3.66 12.35 17.90
CA SER A 170 3.82 12.87 16.54
C SER A 170 3.77 11.73 15.53
N TYR A 171 3.02 11.93 14.46
CA TYR A 171 2.82 10.98 13.36
C TYR A 171 3.59 11.39 12.11
N HIS A 172 4.81 11.91 12.30
CA HIS A 172 5.72 12.23 11.20
C HIS A 172 6.19 10.98 10.44
N GLY A 173 6.86 11.18 9.30
CA GLY A 173 7.31 10.10 8.44
C GLY A 173 8.23 9.12 9.16
N ARG A 174 7.86 7.82 9.19
CA ARG A 174 8.74 6.75 9.67
C ARG A 174 8.78 5.56 8.71
N GLY A 175 9.89 4.84 8.75
CA GLY A 175 10.07 3.59 8.01
C GLY A 175 10.26 3.78 6.50
N PRO A 176 10.23 2.67 5.73
CA PRO A 176 10.67 2.62 4.34
C PRO A 176 9.90 3.52 3.38
N LEU A 177 8.60 3.73 3.60
CA LEU A 177 7.79 4.64 2.79
C LEU A 177 7.35 5.90 3.55
N GLN A 178 7.96 6.20 4.70
CA GLN A 178 7.65 7.38 5.52
C GLN A 178 6.15 7.48 5.88
N LEU A 179 5.63 6.45 6.55
CA LEU A 179 4.25 6.42 7.07
C LEU A 179 4.00 7.71 7.88
N THR A 180 2.97 8.47 7.50
CA THR A 180 2.70 9.81 8.02
C THR A 180 1.20 9.96 8.31
N TRP A 181 0.84 10.77 9.31
CA TRP A 181 -0.52 11.09 9.79
C TRP A 181 -1.18 10.07 10.70
N ASN A 182 -1.89 10.57 11.71
CA ASN A 182 -2.65 9.78 12.70
C ASN A 182 -3.53 8.70 12.07
N TYR A 183 -4.24 9.01 10.99
CA TYR A 183 -5.14 8.04 10.35
C TYR A 183 -4.41 6.88 9.65
N ASN A 184 -3.22 7.11 9.11
CA ASN A 184 -2.43 6.03 8.52
C ASN A 184 -1.79 5.18 9.60
N TYR A 185 -1.28 5.80 10.67
CA TYR A 185 -0.73 5.06 11.81
C TYR A 185 -1.79 4.22 12.50
N GLY A 186 -2.97 4.76 12.76
CA GLY A 186 -4.07 4.01 13.35
C GLY A 186 -4.51 2.82 12.49
N ALA A 187 -4.79 3.06 11.20
CA ALA A 187 -5.21 2.00 10.29
C ALA A 187 -4.13 0.92 10.08
N ALA A 188 -2.85 1.32 9.99
CA ALA A 188 -1.74 0.37 9.94
C ALA A 188 -1.61 -0.43 11.24
N GLY A 189 -1.77 0.24 12.39
CA GLY A 189 -1.74 -0.36 13.72
C GLY A 189 -2.79 -1.46 13.88
N GLU A 190 -4.02 -1.17 13.49
CA GLU A 190 -5.13 -2.14 13.50
C GLU A 190 -4.87 -3.35 12.59
N SER A 191 -4.30 -3.12 11.40
CA SER A 191 -4.03 -4.20 10.44
C SER A 191 -2.84 -5.07 10.82
N ILE A 192 -1.79 -4.47 11.39
CA ILE A 192 -0.50 -5.14 11.65
C ILE A 192 -0.44 -5.70 13.09
N GLY A 193 -1.21 -5.14 14.01
CA GLY A 193 -1.22 -5.52 15.42
C GLY A 193 -0.22 -4.75 16.28
N PHE A 194 -0.09 -3.43 16.07
CA PHE A 194 0.67 -2.55 16.97
C PHE A 194 -0.14 -1.30 17.34
N ASP A 195 0.21 -0.64 18.44
CA ASP A 195 -0.45 0.60 18.87
C ASP A 195 0.04 1.80 18.06
N GLY A 196 -0.52 1.99 16.87
CA GLY A 196 -0.13 3.08 15.98
C GLY A 196 -0.46 4.48 16.51
N LEU A 197 -1.46 4.62 17.40
CA LEU A 197 -1.87 5.92 17.92
C LEU A 197 -1.13 6.31 19.20
N GLY A 198 -0.99 5.38 20.14
CA GLY A 198 -0.32 5.58 21.42
C GLY A 198 1.18 5.30 21.37
N SER A 199 1.68 4.51 20.42
CA SER A 199 3.10 4.17 20.27
C SER A 199 3.60 4.24 18.81
N PRO A 200 3.40 5.36 18.08
CA PRO A 200 3.82 5.50 16.68
C PRO A 200 5.35 5.33 16.48
N GLU A 201 6.15 5.60 17.52
CA GLU A 201 7.60 5.37 17.52
C GLU A 201 8.01 3.92 17.27
N THR A 202 7.13 2.93 17.50
CA THR A 202 7.41 1.52 17.20
C THR A 202 7.85 1.33 15.74
N VAL A 203 7.34 2.13 14.81
CA VAL A 203 7.72 2.09 13.38
C VAL A 203 9.19 2.47 13.15
N ALA A 204 9.82 3.20 14.07
CA ALA A 204 11.24 3.56 14.02
C ALA A 204 12.13 2.71 14.94
N GLU A 205 11.54 1.86 15.78
CA GLU A 205 12.26 1.03 16.77
C GLU A 205 12.29 -0.44 16.36
N ASP A 206 11.26 -0.92 15.67
CA ASP A 206 11.15 -2.29 15.17
C ASP A 206 11.23 -2.32 13.64
N PRO A 207 12.31 -2.90 13.05
CA PRO A 207 12.49 -2.92 11.60
C PRO A 207 11.48 -3.82 10.87
N VAL A 208 10.95 -4.85 11.52
CA VAL A 208 9.89 -5.70 10.95
C VAL A 208 8.60 -4.91 10.87
N VAL A 209 8.21 -4.21 11.95
CA VAL A 209 7.04 -3.31 11.93
C VAL A 209 7.22 -2.22 10.89
N ALA A 210 8.41 -1.63 10.78
CA ALA A 210 8.72 -0.64 9.76
C ALA A 210 8.43 -1.16 8.35
N PHE A 211 8.93 -2.34 7.99
CA PHE A 211 8.62 -2.94 6.68
C PHE A 211 7.15 -3.34 6.54
N LYS A 212 6.51 -3.85 7.59
CA LYS A 212 5.07 -4.16 7.56
C LYS A 212 4.23 -2.93 7.25
N THR A 213 4.54 -1.76 7.82
CA THR A 213 3.79 -0.53 7.52
C THR A 213 3.96 -0.08 6.06
N ALA A 214 5.16 -0.23 5.50
CA ALA A 214 5.41 0.07 4.09
C ALA A 214 4.68 -0.90 3.16
N LEU A 215 4.72 -2.20 3.45
CA LEU A 215 4.01 -3.23 2.69
C LEU A 215 2.49 -3.08 2.82
N TRP A 216 1.98 -2.77 4.00
CA TRP A 216 0.57 -2.48 4.23
C TRP A 216 0.10 -1.32 3.34
N TYR A 217 0.79 -0.18 3.39
CA TYR A 217 0.42 0.97 2.56
C TYR A 217 0.48 0.62 1.07
N TRP A 218 1.53 -0.11 0.66
CA TRP A 218 1.69 -0.56 -0.71
C TRP A 218 0.51 -1.42 -1.16
N MET A 219 0.15 -2.45 -0.40
CA MET A 219 -0.93 -3.37 -0.76
C MET A 219 -2.30 -2.69 -0.75
N GLU A 220 -2.53 -1.74 0.16
CA GLU A 220 -3.79 -1.02 0.27
C GLU A 220 -3.98 0.07 -0.79
N LYS A 221 -2.91 0.79 -1.16
CA LYS A 221 -3.01 2.03 -1.93
C LYS A 221 -2.30 2.01 -3.28
N VAL A 222 -1.30 1.14 -3.46
CA VAL A 222 -0.41 1.18 -4.62
C VAL A 222 -0.56 -0.05 -5.51
N HIS A 223 -0.53 -1.26 -4.93
CA HIS A 223 -0.66 -2.52 -5.65
C HIS A 223 -1.89 -2.56 -6.59
N PRO A 224 -3.10 -2.13 -6.17
CA PRO A 224 -4.26 -2.17 -7.08
C PRO A 224 -4.08 -1.34 -8.35
N LEU A 225 -3.31 -0.25 -8.29
CA LEU A 225 -3.04 0.60 -9.46
C LEU A 225 -2.08 -0.07 -10.44
N LEU A 226 -1.07 -0.79 -9.93
CA LEU A 226 -0.17 -1.59 -10.77
C LEU A 226 -0.90 -2.78 -11.39
N ALA A 227 -1.71 -3.50 -10.60
CA ALA A 227 -2.52 -4.61 -11.08
C ALA A 227 -3.53 -4.17 -12.15
N ALA A 228 -4.01 -2.93 -12.10
CA ALA A 228 -4.86 -2.32 -13.12
C ALA A 228 -4.11 -1.74 -14.33
N GLY A 229 -2.78 -1.91 -14.43
CA GLY A 229 -1.98 -1.44 -15.56
C GLY A 229 -1.63 0.05 -15.53
N GLY A 230 -1.73 0.72 -14.39
CA GLY A 230 -1.47 2.17 -14.25
C GLY A 230 -0.01 2.60 -14.44
N GLY A 231 0.94 1.66 -14.44
CA GLY A 231 2.37 1.93 -14.55
C GLY A 231 2.97 2.64 -13.33
N PHE A 232 4.27 2.95 -13.41
CA PHE A 232 5.02 3.52 -12.28
C PHE A 232 4.57 4.96 -11.92
N GLY A 233 4.10 5.75 -12.89
CA GLY A 233 3.55 7.08 -12.65
C GLY A 233 2.33 7.06 -11.72
N ALA A 234 1.50 6.02 -11.81
CA ALA A 234 0.36 5.84 -10.90
C ALA A 234 0.81 5.57 -9.45
N THR A 235 1.93 4.86 -9.26
CA THR A 235 2.47 4.59 -7.91
C THR A 235 3.05 5.85 -7.28
N ILE A 236 3.71 6.71 -8.07
CA ILE A 236 4.13 8.05 -7.61
C ILE A 236 2.92 8.86 -7.15
N ARG A 237 1.84 8.87 -7.92
CA ARG A 237 0.62 9.60 -7.57
C ARG A 237 -0.02 9.09 -6.28
N ALA A 238 -0.02 7.79 -6.05
CA ALA A 238 -0.57 7.18 -4.85
C ALA A 238 0.27 7.44 -3.58
N ILE A 239 1.59 7.56 -3.73
CA ILE A 239 2.49 7.84 -2.61
C ILE A 239 2.53 9.33 -2.30
N ASN A 240 2.72 10.17 -3.31
CA ASN A 240 2.72 11.62 -3.15
C ASN A 240 2.20 12.33 -4.41
N GLY A 241 0.88 12.39 -4.53
CA GLY A 241 0.18 13.02 -5.67
C GLY A 241 0.56 14.49 -5.90
N GLY A 242 1.05 15.20 -4.88
CA GLY A 242 1.54 16.58 -5.00
C GLY A 242 2.83 16.72 -5.82
N GLU A 243 3.54 15.64 -6.14
CA GLU A 243 4.69 15.68 -7.03
C GLU A 243 4.30 15.71 -8.52
N CYS A 244 3.14 15.13 -8.83
CA CYS A 244 2.63 14.99 -10.19
C CYS A 244 2.07 16.31 -10.75
N GLY A 245 1.79 16.34 -12.05
CA GLY A 245 1.18 17.50 -12.73
C GLY A 245 2.09 18.74 -12.73
N GLY A 246 3.40 18.54 -12.61
CA GLY A 246 4.38 19.62 -12.50
C GLY A 246 4.64 20.13 -11.08
N GLY A 247 4.06 19.53 -10.05
CA GLY A 247 4.26 19.96 -8.66
C GLY A 247 5.72 19.79 -8.18
N SER A 248 6.36 18.67 -8.51
CA SER A 248 7.79 18.47 -8.24
C SER A 248 8.47 17.61 -9.32
N PRO A 249 8.77 18.19 -10.50
CA PRO A 249 9.38 17.44 -11.61
C PRO A 249 10.70 16.76 -11.22
N LYS A 250 11.48 17.39 -10.33
CA LYS A 250 12.75 16.83 -9.83
C LYS A 250 12.54 15.61 -8.93
N ALA A 251 11.44 15.54 -8.18
CA ALA A 251 11.15 14.38 -7.32
C ALA A 251 10.68 13.20 -8.17
N VAL A 252 9.73 13.43 -9.08
CA VAL A 252 9.27 12.44 -10.07
C VAL A 252 10.46 11.87 -10.83
N ALA A 253 11.33 12.72 -11.41
CA ALA A 253 12.50 12.26 -12.16
C ALA A 253 13.46 11.39 -11.32
N ARG A 254 13.64 11.68 -10.02
CA ARG A 254 14.46 10.84 -9.14
C ARG A 254 13.83 9.47 -8.91
N ARG A 255 12.52 9.41 -8.66
CA ARG A 255 11.79 8.13 -8.48
C ARG A 255 11.90 7.27 -9.74
N VAL A 256 11.65 7.88 -10.90
CA VAL A 256 11.75 7.19 -12.19
C VAL A 256 13.16 6.66 -12.43
N ARG A 257 14.19 7.45 -12.11
CA ARG A 257 15.58 6.99 -12.25
C ARG A 257 15.87 5.74 -11.42
N PHE A 258 15.47 5.70 -10.14
CA PHE A 258 15.66 4.51 -9.30
C PHE A 258 14.86 3.32 -9.83
N TYR A 259 13.64 3.55 -10.29
CA TYR A 259 12.80 2.49 -10.88
C TYR A 259 13.46 1.87 -12.12
N LEU A 260 13.97 2.69 -13.03
CA LEU A 260 14.69 2.23 -14.22
C LEU A 260 15.95 1.43 -13.86
N GLU A 261 16.73 1.91 -12.88
CA GLU A 261 17.92 1.21 -12.39
C GLU A 261 17.58 -0.17 -11.82
N TYR A 262 16.50 -0.27 -11.03
CA TYR A 262 16.10 -1.53 -10.41
C TYR A 262 15.45 -2.50 -11.42
N CYS A 263 14.68 -1.98 -12.38
CA CYS A 263 14.20 -2.79 -13.51
C CYS A 263 15.38 -3.38 -14.31
N GLN A 264 16.41 -2.59 -14.58
CA GLN A 264 17.62 -3.07 -15.25
C GLN A 264 18.31 -4.16 -14.44
N ARG A 265 18.49 -3.97 -13.13
CA ARG A 265 19.08 -4.98 -12.23
C ARG A 265 18.29 -6.29 -12.19
N PHE A 266 16.96 -6.23 -12.30
CA PHE A 266 16.10 -7.42 -12.30
C PHE A 266 15.90 -8.03 -13.70
N GLY A 267 16.50 -7.43 -14.73
CA GLY A 267 16.38 -7.86 -16.11
C GLY A 267 14.94 -7.80 -16.62
N VAL A 268 14.21 -6.74 -16.29
CA VAL A 268 12.82 -6.54 -16.70
C VAL A 268 12.62 -5.20 -17.42
N ALA A 269 11.78 -5.18 -18.45
CA ALA A 269 11.40 -3.92 -19.08
C ALA A 269 10.51 -3.09 -18.13
N PRO A 270 10.73 -1.77 -18.02
CA PRO A 270 10.04 -0.92 -17.04
C PRO A 270 8.55 -0.71 -17.37
N GLY A 271 8.12 -1.04 -18.59
CA GLY A 271 6.78 -0.76 -19.10
C GLY A 271 6.57 0.73 -19.42
N ASP A 272 5.32 1.09 -19.63
CA ASP A 272 4.90 2.45 -19.99
C ASP A 272 4.43 3.25 -18.76
N ASN A 273 3.97 4.49 -19.00
CA ASN A 273 3.37 5.37 -17.98
C ASN A 273 4.29 5.59 -16.76
N LEU A 274 5.57 5.88 -17.01
CA LEU A 274 6.59 6.00 -15.96
C LEU A 274 6.45 7.28 -15.13
N THR A 275 5.90 8.34 -15.72
CA THR A 275 5.81 9.65 -15.11
C THR A 275 4.38 10.01 -14.73
N CYS A 276 4.27 10.97 -13.82
CA CYS A 276 3.09 11.75 -13.54
C CYS A 276 3.54 13.23 -13.40
#